data_AF-A0AAJ4EL55-F1
#
_entry.id   AF-A0AAJ4EL55-F1
#
_cell.length_a   1.000
_cell.length_b   1.000
_cell.length_c   1.000
_cell.angle_alpha   90.00
_cell.angle_beta   90.00
_cell.angle_gamma   90.00
#
_symmetry.space_group_name_H-M   'P 1'
#
loop_
_entity.id
_entity.type
_entity.pdbx_description
1 polymer ?
#
loop_
_entity_poly.entity_id
_entity_poly.type
_entity_poly.pdbx_seq_one_letter_code
_entity_poly.pdbx_strand_id
1 'polypeptide(L)' 'MLQWAGVGVAMGNAPADVKTIADLVTYDNDHDGIANVIEQMFLS' A
#
# COMPACT_ATOMS: atom_id res chain seq x y z
N MET A 1 -3.27 12.48 -3.14
CA MET A 1 -2.18 12.01 -2.26
C MET A 1 -1.50 10.78 -2.85
N LEU A 2 -2.21 9.66 -3.07
CA LEU A 2 -1.64 8.43 -3.66
C LEU A 2 -0.98 8.67 -5.02
N GLN A 3 -1.72 9.20 -6.00
CA GLN A 3 -1.21 9.49 -7.35
C GLN A 3 -0.15 10.61 -7.41
N TRP A 4 0.04 11.34 -6.31
CA TRP A 4 1.07 12.40 -6.23
C TRP A 4 2.35 11.89 -5.56
N ALA A 5 2.23 10.88 -4.70
CA ALA A 5 3.38 10.24 -4.10
C ALA A 5 4.21 9.53 -5.19
N GLY A 6 5.52 9.41 -4.97
CA GLY A 6 6.37 8.64 -5.88
C GLY A 6 5.98 7.17 -5.97
N VAL A 7 5.43 6.63 -4.87
CA VAL A 7 4.78 5.31 -4.82
C VAL A 7 3.58 5.41 -3.87
N GLY A 8 2.37 5.23 -4.39
CA GLY A 8 1.14 5.16 -3.63
C GLY A 8 0.77 3.72 -3.27
N VAL A 9 0.58 3.43 -1.98
CA VAL A 9 0.23 2.10 -1.48
C VAL A 9 -1.14 2.14 -0.82
N ALA A 10 -2.04 1.24 -1.23
CA ALA A 10 -3.34 1.03 -0.59
C ALA A 10 -3.35 -0.25 0.24
N MET A 11 -4.04 -0.22 1.38
CA MET A 11 -4.27 -1.40 2.22
C MET A 11 -5.25 -2.37 1.57
N GLY A 12 -5.15 -3.66 1.93
CA GLY A 12 -6.01 -4.72 1.41
C GLY A 12 -7.49 -4.51 1.71
N ASN A 13 -7.82 -3.85 2.82
CA ASN A 13 -9.18 -3.48 3.22
C ASN A 13 -9.59 -2.06 2.81
N ALA A 14 -8.78 -1.35 2.01
CA ALA A 14 -9.15 -0.03 1.51
C ALA A 14 -10.41 -0.10 0.62
N PRO A 15 -11.14 1.02 0.43
CA PRO A 15 -12.18 1.11 -0.59
C PRO A 15 -11.66 0.80 -2.00
N ALA A 16 -12.54 0.30 -2.88
CA ALA A 16 -12.14 -0.17 -4.21
C ALA A 16 -11.61 0.96 -5.12
N ASP A 17 -12.20 2.15 -5.01
CA ASP A 17 -11.75 3.36 -5.70
C ASP A 17 -10.34 3.78 -5.25
N VAL A 18 -10.02 3.65 -3.96
CA VAL A 18 -8.68 3.90 -3.42
C VAL A 18 -7.65 2.90 -3.95
N LYS A 19 -7.98 1.60 -3.99
CA LYS A 19 -7.09 0.58 -4.57
C LYS A 19 -6.84 0.81 -6.05
N THR A 20 -7.83 1.29 -6.78
CA THR A 20 -7.75 1.54 -8.23
C THR A 20 -6.75 2.64 -8.58
N ILE A 21 -6.53 3.60 -7.67
CA ILE A 21 -5.61 4.73 -7.88
C ILE A 21 -4.25 4.55 -7.20
N ALA A 22 -3.99 3.40 -6.58
CA ALA A 22 -2.72 3.08 -5.93
C ALA A 22 -1.80 2.31 -6.89
N ASP A 23 -0.51 2.50 -6.76
CA ASP A 23 0.50 1.76 -7.53
C ASP A 23 0.64 0.32 -7.01
N LEU A 24 0.41 0.13 -5.71
CA LEU A 24 0.50 -1.15 -5.02
C LEU A 24 -0.68 -1.32 -4.06
N VAL A 25 -1.15 -2.56 -3.94
CA VAL A 25 -2.09 -2.97 -2.88
C VAL A 25 -1.38 -3.99 -2.01
N THR A 26 -1.36 -3.74 -0.70
CA THR A 26 -0.74 -4.63 0.30
C THR A 26 -1.80 -5.33 1.14
N TYR A 27 -1.39 -6.06 2.19
CA TYR A 27 -2.31 -6.64 3.18
C TYR A 27 -3.14 -5.55 3.88
N ASP A 28 -4.14 -5.96 4.64
CA ASP A 28 -4.89 -5.02 5.47
C ASP A 28 -4.08 -4.57 6.70
N ASN A 29 -4.70 -3.71 7.50
CA ASN A 29 -4.07 -3.14 8.69
C ASN A 29 -3.93 -4.15 9.84
N ASP A 30 -4.68 -5.25 9.85
CA ASP A 30 -4.59 -6.28 10.88
C ASP A 30 -3.48 -7.31 10.57
N HIS A 31 -2.98 -7.29 9.33
CA HIS A 31 -1.91 -8.16 8.83
C HIS A 31 -0.66 -7.38 8.41
N ASP A 32 -0.38 -6.25 9.06
CA ASP A 32 0.87 -5.48 8.92
C ASP A 32 1.22 -5.06 7.48
N GLY A 33 0.22 -4.71 6.66
CA GLY A 33 0.42 -4.45 5.23
C GLY A 33 1.49 -3.40 4.90
N ILE A 34 1.57 -2.31 5.65
CA ILE A 34 2.63 -1.29 5.41
C ILE A 34 4.01 -1.78 5.84
N ALA A 35 4.12 -2.53 6.94
CA ALA A 35 5.40 -3.07 7.38
C ALA A 35 5.98 -4.01 6.32
N ASN A 36 5.14 -4.86 5.72
CA ASN A 36 5.54 -5.76 4.63
C ASN A 36 6.08 -5.00 3.41
N VAL A 37 5.48 -3.87 3.04
CA VAL A 37 5.95 -3.04 1.92
C VAL A 37 7.29 -2.38 2.25
N ILE A 38 7.47 -1.89 3.48
CA ILE A 38 8.74 -1.29 3.91
C ILE A 38 9.86 -2.35 3.88
N GLU A 39 9.59 -3.54 4.40
CA GLU A 39 10.56 -4.65 4.38
C GLU A 39 11.01 -5.00 2.96
N GLN A 40 10.06 -5.15 2.03
CA GLN A 40 10.35 -5.47 0.63
C GLN A 40 11.12 -4.37 -0.11
N MET A 41 10.86 -3.09 0.20
CA MET A 41 11.41 -1.98 -0.55
C MET A 41 12.73 -1.42 -0.01
N PHE A 42 12.99 -1.55 1.31
CA PHE A 42 14.07 -0.81 1.97
C PHE A 42 14.93 -1.61 2.94
N LEU A 43 14.49 -2.78 3.40
CA LEU A 43 15.19 -3.54 4.45
C LEU A 43 15.75 -4.89 3.98
N SER A 44 15.83 -5.10 2.67
CA SER A 44 16.44 -6.27 2.01
C SER A 44 17.96 -6.21 1.95
#